data_AF-A0A2T2RLG8-F1
#
_entry.id   AF-A0A2T2RLG8-F1
#
_cell.length_a   1.000
_cell.length_b   1.000
_cell.length_c   1.000
_cell.angle_alpha   90.00
_cell.angle_beta   90.00
_cell.angle_gamma   90.00
#
_symmetry.space_group_name_H-M   'P 1'
#
loop_
_entity.id
_entity.type
_entity.pdbx_description
1 polymer ?
#
loop_
_entity_poly.entity_id
_entity_poly.type
_entity_poly.pdbx_seq_one_letter_code
_entity_poly.pdbx_strand_id
1 'polypeptide(L)'
;MPIKGLTNRKPKFPRLGIIRKGAEKKQGKPGEDLSYFRFDAPKSTLDELKSLYGEQPSSLRVFLPHHDTPSNFPCWMEEWFQSRMSRRCDGENQLIWFNNGTYSKEPKPCEAPACQCKEVGRFQVILPELKRLGYFEVQTHSKWDILGLNENLEAVYQSLGSLRGVPMVLSRKEREVSIPRNGSRTKVTKYLLDIEVESSQEILNSFSNHDVSEETVATLPQSKSESDSAQETGKQEIPF
;
A
#
# COMPACT_ATOMS: atom_id res chain seq x y z
N MET A 1 24.75 -14.40 16.48
CA MET A 1 25.01 -13.59 15.26
C MET A 1 24.24 -14.20 14.09
N PRO A 2 23.58 -13.41 13.23
CA PRO A 2 22.95 -13.93 12.03
C PRO A 2 23.99 -14.38 10.99
N ILE A 3 23.65 -15.42 10.22
CA ILE A 3 24.44 -15.86 9.07
C ILE A 3 24.21 -14.85 7.95
N LYS A 4 25.26 -14.10 7.61
CA LYS A 4 25.23 -13.11 6.51
C LYS A 4 24.74 -13.79 5.23
N GLY A 5 23.74 -13.21 4.60
CA GLY A 5 23.12 -13.72 3.38
C GLY A 5 22.06 -14.80 3.59
N LEU A 6 21.91 -15.38 4.80
CA LEU A 6 20.90 -16.41 5.09
C LEU A 6 19.85 -15.91 6.11
N THR A 7 20.27 -15.55 7.32
CA THR A 7 19.35 -15.19 8.42
C THR A 7 19.31 -13.69 8.73
N ASN A 8 20.09 -12.86 8.03
CA ASN A 8 19.99 -11.39 8.07
C ASN A 8 19.04 -10.82 7.00
N ARG A 9 18.14 -11.65 6.45
CA ARG A 9 17.16 -11.23 5.44
C ARG A 9 15.95 -10.59 6.13
N LYS A 10 15.25 -9.68 5.42
CA LYS A 10 13.99 -9.11 5.94
C LYS A 10 12.98 -10.25 6.22
N PRO A 11 12.29 -10.23 7.37
CA PRO A 11 11.23 -11.19 7.65
C PRO A 11 10.13 -11.05 6.59
N LYS A 12 9.56 -12.18 6.17
CA LYS A 12 8.45 -12.21 5.22
C LYS A 12 7.47 -13.32 5.59
N PHE A 13 6.19 -13.03 5.40
CA PHE A 13 5.16 -14.06 5.44
C PHE A 13 5.33 -15.04 4.26
N PRO A 14 4.79 -16.26 4.32
CA PRO A 14 4.74 -17.13 3.15
C PRO A 14 3.83 -16.53 2.07
N ARG A 15 4.22 -16.69 0.81
CA ARG A 15 3.37 -16.32 -0.34
C ARG A 15 2.37 -17.44 -0.59
N LEU A 16 1.08 -17.12 -0.51
CA LEU A 16 -0.03 -18.08 -0.69
C LEU A 16 -0.43 -18.23 -2.16
N GLY A 17 -0.21 -17.20 -2.98
CA GLY A 17 -0.54 -17.22 -4.39
C GLY A 17 -0.28 -15.89 -5.08
N ILE A 18 -0.75 -15.79 -6.32
CA ILE A 18 -0.70 -14.61 -7.16
C ILE A 18 -2.13 -14.20 -7.52
N ILE A 19 -2.43 -12.92 -7.42
CA ILE A 19 -3.68 -12.33 -7.90
C ILE A 19 -3.40 -11.71 -9.28
N ARG A 20 -4.22 -12.08 -10.26
CA ARG A 20 -4.11 -11.65 -11.65
C ARG A 20 -5.32 -10.80 -12.01
N LYS A 21 -5.08 -9.74 -12.79
CA LYS A 21 -6.12 -8.85 -13.31
C LYS A 21 -6.61 -9.21 -14.73
N GLY A 22 -5.94 -10.15 -15.38
CA GLY A 22 -6.19 -10.54 -16.76
C GLY A 22 -6.32 -12.04 -16.93
N ALA A 23 -6.92 -12.42 -18.05
CA ALA A 23 -7.06 -13.79 -18.48
C ALA A 23 -5.69 -14.44 -18.73
N GLU A 24 -5.69 -15.75 -18.93
CA GLU A 24 -4.47 -16.45 -19.34
C GLU A 24 -3.96 -15.95 -20.69
N LYS A 25 -2.64 -15.93 -20.82
CA LYS A 25 -2.00 -15.53 -22.08
C LYS A 25 -2.33 -16.58 -23.15
N LYS A 26 -2.79 -16.12 -24.31
CA LYS A 26 -3.04 -16.97 -25.49
C LYS A 26 -1.92 -16.72 -26.51
N GLN A 27 -1.19 -17.76 -26.92
CA GLN A 27 -0.23 -17.74 -28.04
C GLN A 27 0.66 -16.48 -28.11
N GLY A 28 1.35 -16.14 -27.00
CA GLY A 28 2.27 -14.98 -26.95
C GLY A 28 1.61 -13.60 -26.86
N LYS A 29 0.28 -13.52 -26.89
CA LYS A 29 -0.47 -12.27 -26.65
C LYS A 29 -0.79 -12.13 -25.15
N PRO A 30 -0.79 -10.89 -24.63
CA PRO A 30 -1.38 -10.62 -23.32
C PRO A 30 -2.80 -11.19 -23.26
N GLY A 31 -3.17 -11.74 -22.10
CA GLY A 31 -4.56 -12.13 -21.85
C GLY A 31 -5.48 -10.92 -21.87
N GLU A 32 -6.76 -11.16 -22.10
CA GLU A 32 -7.81 -10.15 -22.04
C GLU A 32 -7.84 -9.49 -20.64
N ASP A 33 -8.11 -8.20 -20.59
CA ASP A 33 -8.25 -7.46 -19.31
C ASP A 33 -9.61 -7.80 -18.71
N LEU A 34 -9.62 -8.31 -17.46
CA LEU A 34 -10.83 -8.76 -16.79
C LEU A 34 -11.34 -7.68 -15.82
N SER A 35 -12.66 -7.62 -15.65
CA SER A 35 -13.34 -6.80 -14.64
C SER A 35 -13.28 -7.39 -13.23
N TYR A 36 -12.71 -8.58 -13.07
CA TYR A 36 -12.58 -9.31 -11.82
C TYR A 36 -11.18 -9.89 -11.63
N PHE A 37 -10.88 -10.34 -10.41
CA PHE A 37 -9.64 -10.97 -10.03
C PHE A 37 -9.64 -12.47 -10.33
N ARG A 38 -8.50 -12.97 -10.80
CA ARG A 38 -8.22 -14.40 -10.94
C ARG A 38 -7.09 -14.79 -10.01
N PHE A 39 -7.25 -15.91 -9.31
CA PHE A 39 -6.25 -16.44 -8.39
C PHE A 39 -5.41 -17.55 -9.03
N ASP A 40 -4.12 -17.53 -8.74
CA ASP A 40 -3.12 -18.53 -9.13
C ASP A 40 -2.44 -19.02 -7.84
N ALA A 41 -2.91 -20.15 -7.32
CA ALA A 41 -2.56 -20.71 -6.02
C ALA A 41 -2.74 -22.24 -6.01
N PRO A 42 -2.23 -22.97 -5.00
CA PRO A 42 -2.51 -24.39 -4.84
C PRO A 42 -4.02 -24.68 -4.78
N LYS A 43 -4.45 -25.85 -5.28
CA LYS A 43 -5.86 -26.23 -5.40
C LYS A 43 -6.68 -26.01 -4.11
N SER A 44 -6.14 -26.44 -2.97
CA SER A 44 -6.79 -26.26 -1.66
C SER A 44 -7.10 -24.79 -1.34
N THR A 45 -6.18 -23.88 -1.66
CA THR A 45 -6.36 -22.44 -1.45
C THR A 45 -7.36 -21.86 -2.44
N LEU A 46 -7.37 -22.34 -3.70
CA LEU A 46 -8.33 -21.90 -4.70
C LEU A 46 -9.78 -22.28 -4.34
N ASP A 47 -9.99 -23.48 -3.81
CA ASP A 47 -11.32 -23.95 -3.40
C ASP A 47 -11.86 -23.10 -2.23
N GLU A 48 -10.99 -22.76 -1.27
CA GLU A 48 -11.31 -21.84 -0.16
C GLU A 48 -11.64 -20.43 -0.66
N LEU A 49 -10.81 -19.88 -1.55
CA LEU A 49 -11.04 -18.56 -2.15
C LEU A 49 -12.37 -18.48 -2.92
N LYS A 50 -12.70 -19.52 -3.69
CA LYS A 50 -13.98 -19.61 -4.40
C LYS A 50 -15.16 -19.64 -3.44
N SER A 51 -15.04 -20.34 -2.31
CA SER A 51 -16.08 -20.37 -1.29
C SER A 51 -16.28 -19.02 -0.61
N LEU A 52 -15.23 -18.21 -0.46
CA LEU A 52 -15.27 -16.92 0.23
C LEU A 52 -15.71 -15.77 -0.69
N TYR A 53 -15.21 -15.74 -1.92
CA TYR A 53 -15.34 -14.59 -2.82
C TYR A 53 -16.12 -14.91 -4.12
N GLY A 54 -16.49 -16.17 -4.35
CA GLY A 54 -17.11 -16.61 -5.60
C GLY A 54 -16.11 -16.78 -6.75
N GLU A 55 -16.61 -16.93 -7.98
CA GLU A 55 -15.78 -17.21 -9.15
C GLU A 55 -15.11 -15.97 -9.76
N GLN A 56 -15.77 -14.81 -9.65
CA GLN A 56 -15.36 -13.57 -10.32
C GLN A 56 -15.40 -12.36 -9.38
N PRO A 57 -14.63 -12.36 -8.28
CA PRO A 57 -14.63 -11.23 -7.37
C PRO A 57 -13.99 -9.99 -8.01
N SER A 58 -14.72 -8.89 -8.03
CA SER A 58 -14.22 -7.58 -8.51
C SER A 58 -13.67 -6.71 -7.38
N SER A 59 -13.86 -7.11 -6.12
CA SER A 59 -13.43 -6.39 -4.92
C SER A 59 -12.97 -7.39 -3.85
N LEU A 60 -11.88 -7.05 -3.15
CA LEU A 60 -11.27 -7.86 -2.11
C LEU A 60 -10.94 -6.94 -0.92
N ARG A 61 -11.37 -7.34 0.28
CA ARG A 61 -10.82 -6.73 1.49
C ARG A 61 -9.42 -7.23 1.72
N VAL A 62 -8.52 -6.32 2.05
CA VAL A 62 -7.09 -6.59 2.17
C VAL A 62 -6.50 -5.86 3.36
N PHE A 63 -5.46 -6.46 3.95
CA PHE A 63 -4.51 -5.76 4.81
C PHE A 63 -3.13 -5.73 4.17
N LEU A 64 -2.30 -4.77 4.57
CA LEU A 64 -0.93 -4.68 4.11
C LEU A 64 0.06 -5.24 5.15
N PRO A 65 1.03 -6.10 4.74
CA PRO A 65 1.97 -6.74 5.65
C PRO A 65 3.02 -5.78 6.24
N HIS A 66 3.32 -4.67 5.57
CA HIS A 66 4.37 -3.72 5.96
C HIS A 66 3.80 -2.32 6.24
N HIS A 67 4.60 -1.49 6.91
CA HIS A 67 4.17 -0.15 7.34
C HIS A 67 4.26 0.90 6.21
N ASP A 68 5.16 0.71 5.24
CA ASP A 68 5.47 1.68 4.18
C ASP A 68 5.07 1.20 2.78
N THR A 69 4.88 2.15 1.85
CA THR A 69 4.51 1.87 0.45
C THR A 69 5.56 1.01 -0.28
N PRO A 70 6.87 1.34 -0.27
CA PRO A 70 7.87 0.58 -1.05
C PRO A 70 8.03 -0.89 -0.63
N SER A 71 7.79 -1.20 0.65
CA SER A 71 7.84 -2.58 1.15
C SER A 71 6.61 -3.39 0.76
N ASN A 72 5.43 -2.76 0.67
CA ASN A 72 4.21 -3.43 0.23
C ASN A 72 4.09 -3.51 -1.29
N PHE A 73 4.52 -2.47 -2.02
CA PHE A 73 4.39 -2.36 -3.47
C PHE A 73 5.72 -2.02 -4.16
N PRO A 74 6.73 -2.91 -4.10
CA PRO A 74 7.95 -2.73 -4.85
C PRO A 74 7.66 -2.65 -6.36
N CYS A 75 8.08 -1.54 -6.95
CA CYS A 75 7.95 -1.26 -8.38
C CYS A 75 9.35 -1.09 -8.98
N TRP A 76 9.61 -1.80 -10.08
CA TRP A 76 10.91 -1.77 -10.75
C TRP A 76 10.75 -1.79 -12.26
N MET A 77 11.78 -1.31 -12.96
CA MET A 77 11.95 -1.55 -14.39
C MET A 77 12.70 -2.87 -14.56
N GLU A 78 12.09 -3.90 -15.15
CA GLU A 78 12.71 -5.22 -15.33
C GLU A 78 12.75 -5.61 -16.81
N GLU A 79 13.88 -6.17 -17.25
CA GLU A 79 13.99 -6.87 -18.53
C GLU A 79 14.17 -8.36 -18.26
N TRP A 80 13.36 -9.16 -18.92
CA TRP A 80 13.39 -10.62 -18.82
C TRP A 80 13.72 -11.22 -20.18
N PHE A 81 14.72 -12.09 -20.21
CA PHE A 81 15.03 -12.92 -21.36
C PHE A 81 14.60 -14.35 -21.04
N GLN A 82 13.53 -14.81 -21.71
CA GLN A 82 12.85 -16.07 -21.40
C GLN A 82 12.41 -16.13 -19.93
N SER A 83 13.02 -17.00 -19.11
CA SER A 83 12.73 -17.14 -17.68
C SER A 83 13.80 -16.53 -16.77
N ARG A 84 14.77 -15.79 -17.34
CA ARG A 84 15.87 -15.17 -16.60
C ARG A 84 15.70 -13.65 -16.60
N MET A 85 15.79 -13.05 -15.41
CA MET A 85 15.88 -11.59 -15.30
C MET A 85 17.24 -11.16 -15.86
N SER A 86 17.25 -10.39 -16.94
CA SER A 86 18.48 -9.83 -17.52
C SER A 86 18.96 -8.65 -16.69
N ARG A 87 18.04 -7.77 -16.30
CA ARG A 87 18.34 -6.62 -15.44
C ARG A 87 17.11 -6.11 -14.69
N ARG A 88 17.37 -5.37 -13.61
CA ARG A 88 16.41 -4.59 -12.83
C ARG A 88 16.98 -3.19 -12.58
N CYS A 89 16.18 -2.18 -12.87
CA CYS A 89 16.54 -0.77 -12.76
C CYS A 89 15.50 0.02 -11.95
N ASP A 90 15.92 1.14 -11.38
CA ASP A 90 15.03 2.18 -10.79
C ASP A 90 14.63 3.27 -11.81
N GLY A 91 15.19 3.23 -13.03
CA GLY A 91 15.01 4.24 -14.07
C GLY A 91 16.28 5.02 -14.36
N GLU A 92 17.18 5.13 -13.37
CA GLU A 92 18.46 5.84 -13.48
C GLU A 92 19.65 4.88 -13.44
N ASN A 93 19.58 3.83 -12.63
CA ASN A 93 20.62 2.84 -12.39
C ASN A 93 20.09 1.41 -12.54
N GLN A 94 20.95 0.52 -13.05
CA GLN A 94 20.78 -0.93 -13.00
C GLN A 94 21.29 -1.43 -11.66
N LEU A 95 20.39 -1.88 -10.80
CA LEU A 95 20.73 -2.34 -9.44
C LEU A 95 21.04 -3.83 -9.40
N ILE A 96 20.47 -4.60 -10.33
CA ILE A 96 20.75 -6.02 -10.51
C ILE A 96 20.86 -6.28 -12.00
N TRP A 97 21.93 -6.91 -12.45
CA TRP A 97 22.13 -7.22 -13.86
C TRP A 97 22.88 -8.53 -14.03
N PHE A 98 22.52 -9.26 -15.07
CA PHE A 98 23.11 -10.54 -15.42
C PHE A 98 24.34 -10.31 -16.30
N ASN A 99 25.47 -10.90 -15.89
CA ASN A 99 26.74 -10.83 -16.59
C ASN A 99 27.43 -12.18 -16.55
N ASN A 100 27.80 -12.72 -17.72
CA ASN A 100 28.65 -13.91 -17.85
C ASN A 100 28.30 -15.06 -16.88
N GLY A 101 27.02 -15.42 -16.78
CA GLY A 101 26.58 -16.53 -15.93
C GLY A 101 26.16 -16.16 -14.51
N THR A 102 26.41 -14.94 -14.06
CA THR A 102 26.18 -14.52 -12.65
C THR A 102 25.43 -13.19 -12.56
N TYR A 103 24.87 -12.91 -11.38
CA TYR A 103 24.21 -11.63 -11.10
C TYR A 103 25.17 -10.69 -10.36
N SER A 104 25.40 -9.51 -10.92
CA SER A 104 26.05 -8.40 -10.23
C SER A 104 25.00 -7.51 -9.56
N LYS A 105 25.41 -6.90 -8.44
CA LYS A 105 24.63 -5.90 -7.68
C LYS A 105 25.37 -4.56 -7.58
N GLU A 106 26.49 -4.42 -8.27
CA GLU A 106 27.19 -3.15 -8.37
C GLU A 106 26.36 -2.22 -9.26
N PRO A 107 25.88 -1.07 -8.74
CA PRO A 107 25.06 -0.16 -9.52
C PRO A 107 25.83 0.38 -10.72
N LYS A 108 25.20 0.40 -11.89
CA LYS A 108 25.71 1.08 -13.09
C LYS A 108 24.60 1.90 -13.75
N PRO A 109 24.92 2.92 -14.56
CA PRO A 109 23.91 3.72 -15.25
C PRO A 109 22.91 2.87 -16.07
N CYS A 110 21.65 3.28 -16.06
CA CYS A 110 20.62 2.70 -16.89
C CYS A 110 20.92 2.96 -18.37
N GLU A 111 20.78 1.94 -19.19
CA GLU A 111 21.03 2.02 -20.64
C GLU A 111 19.78 2.46 -21.42
N ALA A 112 18.81 3.12 -20.78
CA ALA A 112 17.62 3.61 -21.46
C ALA A 112 18.01 4.66 -22.55
N PRO A 113 17.40 4.64 -23.75
CA PRO A 113 16.30 3.76 -24.20
C PRO A 113 16.76 2.44 -24.85
N ALA A 114 18.06 2.12 -24.85
CA ALA A 114 18.59 0.89 -25.45
C ALA A 114 18.19 -0.38 -24.68
N CYS A 115 17.93 -0.29 -23.37
CA CYS A 115 17.38 -1.41 -22.60
C CYS A 115 15.86 -1.57 -22.83
N GLN A 116 15.38 -2.82 -22.93
CA GLN A 116 13.95 -3.14 -23.10
C GLN A 116 13.22 -3.38 -21.76
N CYS A 117 13.62 -2.67 -20.72
CA CYS A 117 13.00 -2.80 -19.41
C CYS A 117 11.53 -2.37 -19.46
N LYS A 118 10.68 -3.11 -18.74
CA LYS A 118 9.26 -2.80 -18.57
C LYS A 118 8.94 -2.56 -17.10
N GLU A 119 7.95 -1.74 -16.84
CA GLU A 119 7.44 -1.53 -15.49
C GLU A 119 6.85 -2.83 -14.90
N VAL A 120 7.23 -3.14 -13.67
CA VAL A 120 6.76 -4.31 -12.91
C VAL A 120 6.44 -3.88 -11.49
N GLY A 121 5.16 -3.92 -11.13
CA GLY A 121 4.68 -3.76 -9.77
C GLY A 121 4.31 -5.10 -9.14
N ARG A 122 4.76 -5.35 -7.92
CA ARG A 122 4.46 -6.57 -7.15
C ARG A 122 3.84 -6.20 -5.81
N PHE A 123 2.53 -6.01 -5.79
CA PHE A 123 1.82 -5.53 -4.62
C PHE A 123 1.47 -6.69 -3.67
N GLN A 124 1.86 -6.58 -2.40
CA GLN A 124 1.63 -7.60 -1.39
C GLN A 124 0.40 -7.27 -0.56
N VAL A 125 -0.55 -8.21 -0.52
CA VAL A 125 -1.80 -8.06 0.24
C VAL A 125 -2.08 -9.32 1.04
N ILE A 126 -2.67 -9.16 2.22
CA ILE A 126 -3.20 -10.25 3.05
C ILE A 126 -4.70 -10.25 2.88
N LEU A 127 -5.28 -11.44 2.63
CA LEU A 127 -6.73 -11.63 2.57
C LEU A 127 -7.23 -12.10 3.95
N PRO A 128 -7.83 -11.22 4.78
CA PRO A 128 -8.19 -11.56 6.15
C PRO A 128 -9.23 -12.67 6.24
N GLU A 129 -10.10 -12.82 5.24
CA GLU A 129 -11.13 -13.86 5.20
C GLU A 129 -10.58 -15.29 5.18
N LEU A 130 -9.34 -15.49 4.70
CA LEU A 130 -8.68 -16.80 4.74
C LEU A 130 -8.23 -17.21 6.15
N LYS A 131 -8.28 -16.29 7.13
CA LYS A 131 -7.87 -16.54 8.53
C LYS A 131 -6.48 -17.18 8.67
N ARG A 132 -5.58 -16.89 7.73
CA ARG A 132 -4.22 -17.42 7.64
C ARG A 132 -3.24 -16.29 7.39
N LEU A 133 -2.13 -16.29 8.13
CA LEU A 133 -1.06 -15.30 7.95
C LEU A 133 -0.16 -15.70 6.79
N GLY A 134 -0.48 -15.14 5.62
CA GLY A 134 0.27 -15.25 4.39
C GLY A 134 -0.16 -14.14 3.43
N TYR A 135 0.67 -13.85 2.44
CA TYR A 135 0.37 -12.78 1.47
C TYR A 135 0.11 -13.32 0.07
N PHE A 136 -0.68 -12.60 -0.69
CA PHE A 136 -0.83 -12.73 -2.13
C PHE A 136 -0.08 -11.61 -2.83
N GLU A 137 0.53 -11.94 -3.97
CA GLU A 137 1.18 -10.96 -4.83
C GLU A 137 0.24 -10.56 -5.97
N VAL A 138 -0.23 -9.32 -5.99
CA VAL A 138 -0.94 -8.74 -7.14
C VAL A 138 0.11 -8.20 -8.10
N GLN A 139 0.22 -8.82 -9.28
CA GLN A 139 1.20 -8.43 -10.29
C GLN A 139 0.58 -7.48 -11.31
N THR A 140 1.24 -6.36 -11.58
CA THR A 140 0.86 -5.45 -12.66
C THR A 140 2.07 -4.98 -13.47
N HIS A 141 1.82 -4.74 -14.75
CA HIS A 141 2.74 -4.11 -15.70
C HIS A 141 2.11 -2.85 -16.31
N SER A 142 1.01 -2.36 -15.72
CA SER A 142 0.33 -1.17 -16.21
C SER A 142 0.91 0.04 -15.50
N LYS A 143 1.50 0.97 -16.25
CA LYS A 143 1.88 2.28 -15.71
C LYS A 143 0.77 2.96 -14.90
N TRP A 144 -0.49 2.84 -15.35
CA TRP A 144 -1.64 3.45 -14.65
C TRP A 144 -1.96 2.77 -13.33
N ASP A 145 -1.83 1.43 -13.25
CA ASP A 145 -2.03 0.73 -11.98
C ASP A 145 -0.90 1.07 -11.00
N ILE A 146 0.34 1.13 -11.49
CA ILE A 146 1.51 1.45 -10.66
C ILE A 146 1.39 2.87 -10.08
N LEU A 147 1.07 3.86 -10.92
CA LEU A 147 0.88 5.23 -10.44
C LEU A 147 -0.28 5.33 -9.45
N GLY A 148 -1.47 4.84 -9.83
CA GLY A 148 -2.66 4.99 -8.99
C GLY A 148 -2.56 4.26 -7.64
N LEU A 149 -2.01 3.04 -7.63
CA LEU A 149 -1.79 2.33 -6.36
C LEU A 149 -0.73 3.04 -5.52
N ASN A 150 0.38 3.49 -6.11
CA ASN A 150 1.43 4.16 -5.35
C ASN A 150 0.95 5.48 -4.75
N GLU A 151 0.23 6.30 -5.52
CA GLU A 151 -0.34 7.58 -5.05
C GLU A 151 -1.32 7.36 -3.90
N ASN A 152 -2.25 6.41 -4.03
CA ASN A 152 -3.24 6.12 -2.99
C ASN A 152 -2.58 5.59 -1.71
N LEU A 153 -1.63 4.65 -1.85
CA LEU A 153 -0.91 4.10 -0.69
C LEU A 153 -0.09 5.16 0.01
N GLU A 154 0.59 6.03 -0.74
CA GLU A 154 1.39 7.10 -0.16
C GLU A 154 0.52 8.14 0.57
N ALA A 155 -0.64 8.48 0.00
CA ALA A 155 -1.60 9.37 0.66
C ALA A 155 -2.14 8.79 1.97
N VAL A 156 -2.44 7.49 2.01
CA VAL A 156 -2.86 6.81 3.24
C VAL A 156 -1.71 6.76 4.24
N TYR A 157 -0.49 6.44 3.80
CA TYR A 157 0.69 6.42 4.66
C TYR A 157 0.97 7.78 5.29
N GLN A 158 0.89 8.87 4.51
CA GLN A 158 1.07 10.23 5.00
C GLN A 158 -0.03 10.65 5.99
N SER A 159 -1.25 10.14 5.83
CA SER A 159 -2.38 10.46 6.71
C SER A 159 -2.36 9.66 8.02
N LEU A 160 -2.03 8.37 7.96
CA LEU A 160 -2.15 7.45 9.11
C LEU A 160 -0.81 7.12 9.77
N GLY A 161 0.32 7.46 9.15
CA GLY A 161 1.68 7.12 9.60
C GLY A 161 2.08 5.65 9.41
N SER A 162 1.14 4.78 9.04
CA SER A 162 1.41 3.35 8.77
C SER A 162 0.32 2.74 7.90
N LEU A 163 0.73 1.90 6.96
CA LEU A 163 -0.15 1.06 6.14
C LEU A 163 -0.46 -0.30 6.78
N ARG A 164 0.35 -0.71 7.76
CA ARG A 164 0.24 -2.05 8.34
C ARG A 164 -1.07 -2.20 9.10
N GLY A 165 -1.85 -3.21 8.73
CA GLY A 165 -3.10 -3.55 9.42
C GLY A 165 -4.25 -2.57 9.18
N VAL A 166 -4.09 -1.61 8.26
CA VAL A 166 -5.18 -0.72 7.83
C VAL A 166 -6.14 -1.52 6.94
N PRO A 167 -7.42 -1.63 7.30
CA PRO A 167 -8.46 -2.21 6.46
C PRO A 167 -8.61 -1.45 5.14
N MET A 168 -8.41 -2.17 4.03
CA MET A 168 -8.48 -1.61 2.69
C MET A 168 -9.32 -2.47 1.77
N VAL A 169 -9.83 -1.86 0.71
CA VAL A 169 -10.56 -2.53 -0.36
C VAL A 169 -9.76 -2.39 -1.65
N LEU A 170 -9.28 -3.52 -2.17
CA LEU A 170 -8.65 -3.62 -3.48
C LEU A 170 -9.69 -4.04 -4.51
N SER A 171 -9.89 -3.24 -5.55
CA SER A 171 -10.94 -3.46 -6.54
C SER A 171 -10.49 -3.30 -8.00
N ARG A 172 -11.32 -3.82 -8.91
CA ARG A 172 -11.21 -3.61 -10.36
C ARG A 172 -12.22 -2.54 -10.76
N LYS A 173 -11.77 -1.29 -10.92
CA LYS A 173 -12.64 -0.17 -11.31
C LYS A 173 -12.47 0.16 -12.79
N GLU A 174 -13.59 0.42 -13.46
CA GLU A 174 -13.62 0.91 -14.83
C GLU A 174 -13.07 2.33 -14.87
N ARG A 175 -12.10 2.59 -15.74
CA ARG A 175 -11.54 3.93 -15.98
C ARG A 175 -11.29 4.14 -17.46
N GLU A 176 -11.62 5.33 -17.95
CA GLU A 176 -11.21 5.77 -19.28
C GLU A 176 -9.72 6.13 -19.26
N VAL A 177 -8.92 5.44 -20.05
CA VAL A 177 -7.51 5.79 -20.27
C VAL A 177 -7.30 6.31 -21.68
N SER A 178 -6.55 7.39 -21.78
CA SER A 178 -6.19 7.98 -23.07
C SER A 178 -4.91 7.35 -23.60
N ILE A 179 -5.03 6.50 -24.62
CA ILE A 179 -3.89 5.81 -25.24
C ILE A 179 -3.52 6.45 -26.59
N PRO A 180 -2.22 6.49 -26.95
CA PRO A 180 -1.81 6.90 -28.29
C PRO A 180 -2.19 5.80 -29.30
N ARG A 181 -2.92 6.17 -30.35
CA ARG A 181 -3.26 5.31 -31.49
C ARG A 181 -3.12 6.12 -32.78
N ASN A 182 -2.20 5.68 -33.65
CA ASN A 182 -1.93 6.30 -34.96
C ASN A 182 -1.71 7.84 -34.89
N GLY A 183 -0.92 8.33 -33.93
CA GLY A 183 -0.64 9.77 -33.77
C GLY A 183 -1.76 10.59 -33.12
N SER A 184 -2.91 9.99 -32.82
CA SER A 184 -4.03 10.62 -32.10
C SER A 184 -4.23 9.97 -30.74
N ARG A 185 -4.87 10.66 -29.80
CA ARG A 185 -5.25 10.09 -28.50
C ARG A 185 -6.66 9.51 -28.59
N THR A 186 -6.80 8.22 -28.31
CA THR A 186 -8.12 7.56 -28.22
C THR A 186 -8.40 7.22 -26.76
N LYS A 187 -9.61 7.52 -26.31
CA LYS A 187 -10.11 7.06 -25.01
C LYS A 187 -10.50 5.59 -25.13
N VAL A 188 -9.96 4.76 -24.24
CA VAL A 188 -10.29 3.34 -24.15
C VAL A 188 -10.63 3.04 -22.70
N THR A 189 -11.78 2.41 -22.50
CA THR A 189 -12.19 1.87 -21.22
C THR A 189 -11.31 0.69 -20.84
N LYS A 190 -10.74 0.71 -19.64
CA LYS A 190 -10.01 -0.40 -19.04
C LYS A 190 -10.44 -0.60 -17.60
N TYR A 191 -10.24 -1.82 -17.10
CA TYR A 191 -10.38 -2.07 -15.66
C TYR A 191 -8.99 -1.87 -15.04
N LEU A 192 -8.86 -0.91 -14.13
CA LEU A 192 -7.62 -0.63 -13.42
C LEU A 192 -7.71 -1.14 -11.98
N LEU A 193 -6.56 -1.35 -11.36
CA LEU A 193 -6.47 -1.63 -9.93
C LEU A 193 -6.74 -0.33 -9.18
N ASP A 194 -7.60 -0.41 -8.17
CA ASP A 194 -7.93 0.70 -7.30
C ASP A 194 -7.87 0.22 -5.84
N ILE A 195 -7.34 1.05 -4.96
CA ILE A 195 -7.28 0.76 -3.53
C ILE A 195 -7.74 1.96 -2.72
N GLU A 196 -8.60 1.70 -1.75
CA GLU A 196 -9.14 2.68 -0.83
C GLU A 196 -9.24 2.09 0.58
N VAL A 197 -9.27 2.96 1.60
CA VAL A 197 -9.51 2.54 2.99
C VAL A 197 -10.98 2.11 3.10
N GLU A 198 -11.26 1.02 3.82
CA GLU A 198 -12.61 0.45 3.93
C GLU A 198 -13.60 1.41 4.61
N SER A 199 -13.13 2.17 5.61
CA SER A 199 -13.94 3.14 6.33
C SER A 199 -13.20 4.45 6.55
N SER A 200 -13.84 5.57 6.18
CA SER A 200 -13.32 6.91 6.46
C SER A 200 -13.22 7.20 7.97
N GLN A 201 -13.95 6.46 8.82
CA GLN A 201 -13.84 6.57 10.28
C GLN A 201 -12.45 6.23 10.79
N GLU A 202 -11.74 5.31 10.12
CA GLU A 202 -10.36 4.98 10.50
C GLU A 202 -9.41 6.16 10.27
N ILE A 203 -9.65 6.90 9.18
CA ILE A 203 -8.92 8.12 8.87
C ILE A 203 -9.29 9.22 9.87
N LEU A 204 -10.58 9.44 10.15
CA LEU A 204 -11.03 10.43 11.13
C LEU A 204 -10.46 10.17 12.53
N ASN A 205 -10.44 8.91 12.98
CA ASN A 205 -9.86 8.53 14.27
C ASN A 205 -8.35 8.83 14.32
N SER A 206 -7.63 8.70 13.20
CA SER A 206 -6.21 9.04 13.15
C SER A 206 -5.95 10.55 13.31
N PHE A 207 -6.75 11.40 12.66
CA PHE A 207 -6.67 12.86 12.83
C PHE A 207 -7.00 13.28 14.27
N SER A 208 -8.03 12.66 14.85
CA SER A 208 -8.44 12.91 16.23
C SER A 208 -7.32 12.62 17.25
N ASN A 209 -6.48 11.62 16.97
CA ASN A 209 -5.38 11.24 17.86
C ASN A 209 -4.12 12.09 17.65
N HIS A 210 -3.98 12.79 16.51
CA HIS A 210 -2.84 13.67 16.24
C HIS A 210 -3.02 15.08 16.82
N ASP A 211 -4.26 15.54 17.00
CA ASP A 211 -4.58 16.84 17.58
C ASP A 211 -4.47 16.90 19.12
N VAL A 212 -4.18 15.78 19.81
CA VAL A 212 -4.14 15.72 21.29
C VAL A 212 -2.72 15.80 21.87
N SER A 213 -1.67 15.99 21.05
CA SER A 213 -0.29 16.09 21.58
C SER A 213 0.21 17.50 21.93
N GLU A 214 -0.60 18.54 21.86
CA GLU A 214 -0.22 19.88 22.36
C GLU A 214 -1.36 20.57 23.12
N GLU A 215 -1.78 20.02 24.26
CA GLU A 215 -2.31 20.84 25.34
C GLU A 215 -1.91 20.20 26.68
N THR A 216 -0.69 20.51 27.13
CA THR A 216 -0.39 20.50 28.56
C THR A 216 -1.44 21.35 29.27
N VAL A 217 -2.36 20.67 29.95
CA VAL A 217 -3.36 21.27 30.85
C VAL A 217 -2.61 22.08 31.90
N ALA A 218 -2.47 23.40 31.65
CA ALA A 218 -2.04 24.35 32.65
C ALA A 218 -3.19 24.51 33.64
N THR A 219 -3.10 23.80 34.77
CA THR A 219 -3.96 24.02 35.93
C THR A 219 -3.84 25.48 36.38
N LEU A 220 -4.89 26.26 36.14
CA LEU A 220 -5.08 27.60 36.69
C LEU A 220 -5.17 27.52 38.23
N PRO A 221 -4.42 28.34 38.99
CA PRO A 221 -4.63 28.44 40.42
C PRO A 221 -5.96 29.14 40.70
N GLN A 222 -6.81 28.48 41.49
CA GLN A 222 -8.07 29.03 41.96
C GLN A 222 -7.81 30.25 42.86
N SER A 223 -8.31 31.42 42.44
CA SER A 223 -8.44 32.57 43.34
C SER A 223 -9.59 32.28 44.32
N LYS A 224 -9.28 32.32 45.62
CA LYS A 224 -10.28 32.32 46.67
C LYS A 224 -11.12 33.60 46.56
N SER A 225 -12.41 33.42 46.34
CA SER A 225 -13.43 34.44 46.52
C SER A 225 -13.62 34.67 48.02
N GLU A 226 -13.18 35.82 48.52
CA GLU A 226 -13.67 36.36 49.79
C GLU A 226 -14.93 37.18 49.51
N SER A 227 -16.08 36.63 49.92
CA SER A 227 -17.26 37.42 50.23
C SER A 227 -17.95 36.74 51.40
N ASP A 228 -17.91 37.37 52.58
CA ASP A 228 -19.03 37.25 53.49
C ASP A 228 -19.18 38.52 54.34
N SER A 229 -20.44 38.88 54.47
CA SER A 229 -20.97 40.16 54.93
C SER A 229 -21.09 40.26 56.45
N ALA A 230 -20.81 41.47 56.95
CA ALA A 230 -21.44 42.20 58.04
C ALA A 230 -22.18 41.44 59.16
N GLN A 231 -21.76 41.65 60.42
CA GLN A 231 -22.68 41.92 61.54
C GLN A 231 -22.07 42.91 62.56
N GLU A 232 -22.92 43.84 63.00
CA GLU A 232 -22.72 44.85 64.04
C GLU A 232 -22.40 44.24 65.42
N THR A 233 -21.66 44.98 66.26
CA THR A 233 -22.07 45.35 67.64
C THR A 233 -20.94 46.11 68.38
N GLY A 234 -21.31 47.14 69.14
CA GLY A 234 -20.63 47.44 70.42
C GLY A 234 -19.70 48.66 70.50
N LYS A 235 -20.30 49.84 70.72
CA LYS A 235 -20.02 50.84 71.77
C LYS A 235 -18.63 50.94 72.49
N GLN A 236 -18.31 52.22 72.80
CA GLN A 236 -17.41 52.77 73.86
C GLN A 236 -15.89 52.73 73.56
N GLU A 237 -15.04 53.70 73.89
CA GLU A 237 -15.09 55.04 74.52
C GLU A 237 -13.72 55.73 74.22
N ILE A 238 -13.69 57.06 74.30
CA ILE A 238 -12.57 58.03 74.16
C ILE A 238 -11.57 57.87 75.37
N PRO A 239 -10.42 58.58 75.60
CA PRO A 239 -9.59 59.57 74.85
C PRO A 239 -8.06 59.27 74.81
N PHE A 240 -7.32 59.93 73.91
CA PHE A 240 -6.47 61.12 74.17
C PHE A 240 -5.72 61.53 72.89
#